data_AF-A0A5N7XSD2-F1
#
_entry.id   AF-A0A5N7XSD2-F1
#
_cell.length_a   1.000
_cell.length_b   1.000
_cell.length_c   1.000
_cell.angle_alpha   90.00
_cell.angle_beta   90.00
_cell.angle_gamma   90.00
#
_symmetry.space_group_name_H-M   'P 1'
#
loop_
_entity.id
_entity.type
_entity.pdbx_description
1 polymer ?
#
loop_
_entity_poly.entity_id
_entity_poly.type
_entity_poly.pdbx_seq_one_letter_code
_entity_poly.pdbx_strand_id
1 'polypeptide(L)' 'MSHLLLTRRVGQSVVLTVAPVADPEQALYQLLRDGITVEINRVEHGNVSVSIDSPRTIQILRDELIHP' A
#
# COMPACT_ATOMS: atom_id res chain seq x y z
N MET A 1 1.09 -0.72 12.52
CA MET A 1 1.54 -0.16 11.23
C MET A 1 2.46 -1.14 10.54
N SER A 2 2.29 -1.27 9.23
CA SER A 2 3.22 -1.88 8.28
C SER A 2 3.75 -0.80 7.36
N HIS A 3 5.02 -0.94 6.97
CA HIS A 3 5.70 -0.03 6.05
C HIS A 3 6.22 -0.82 4.85
N LEU A 4 5.96 -0.34 3.63
CA LEU A 4 6.50 -0.91 2.40
C LEU A 4 7.15 0.19 1.57
N LEU A 5 8.43 0.00 1.24
CA LEU A 5 9.16 0.81 0.26
C LEU A 5 9.35 0.00 -1.02
N LEU A 6 8.91 0.54 -2.15
CA LEU A 6 9.05 -0.11 -3.45
C LEU A 6 9.23 0.90 -4.59
N THR A 7 9.82 0.45 -5.69
CA THR A 7 9.96 1.24 -6.91
C THR A 7 8.87 0.88 -7.90
N ARG A 8 8.14 1.87 -8.42
CA ARG A 8 7.13 1.76 -9.48
C ARG A 8 7.53 2.55 -10.72
N ARG A 9 7.06 2.13 -11.89
CA ARG A 9 7.14 2.87 -13.15
C ARG A 9 5.75 3.27 -13.62
N VAL A 10 5.69 4.13 -14.63
CA VAL A 10 4.45 4.41 -15.35
C VAL A 10 3.80 3.10 -15.79
N GLY A 11 2.51 2.93 -15.47
CA GLY A 11 1.75 1.72 -15.76
C GLY A 11 1.84 0.62 -14.69
N GLN A 12 2.65 0.77 -13.65
CA GLN A 12 2.68 -0.16 -12.52
C GLN A 12 1.86 0.36 -11.34
N SER A 13 1.08 -0.53 -10.73
CA SER A 13 0.15 -0.20 -9.66
C SER A 13 0.45 -0.95 -8.37
N VAL A 14 -0.06 -0.41 -7.27
CA VAL A 14 -0.13 -1.07 -5.97
C VAL A 14 -1.59 -1.13 -5.55
N VAL A 15 -2.02 -2.29 -5.10
CA VAL A 15 -3.39 -2.58 -4.65
C VAL A 15 -3.39 -2.64 -3.13
N LEU A 16 -4.25 -1.82 -2.52
CA LEU A 16 -4.47 -1.76 -1.08
C LEU A 16 -5.85 -2.36 -0.80
N THR A 17 -5.90 -3.42 0.01
CA THR A 17 -7.16 -4.10 0.36
C THR A 17 -7.15 -4.51 1.82
N VAL A 18 -8.32 -4.77 2.39
CA VAL A 18 -8.41 -5.36 3.74
C VAL A 18 -7.80 -6.77 3.67
N ALA A 19 -6.94 -7.10 4.63
CA ALA A 19 -6.32 -8.42 4.69
C ALA A 19 -7.40 -9.51 4.89
N PRO A 20 -7.31 -10.68 4.22
CA PRO A 20 -8.37 -11.68 4.23
C PRO A 20 -8.78 -12.22 5.61
N VAL A 21 -7.86 -12.15 6.58
CA VAL A 21 -8.04 -12.63 7.96
C VAL A 21 -8.26 -11.50 8.96
N ALA A 22 -8.33 -10.24 8.51
CA ALA A 22 -8.57 -9.10 9.38
C ALA A 22 -10.05 -8.96 9.73
N ASP A 23 -10.31 -8.55 10.96
CA ASP A 23 -11.64 -8.10 11.39
C ASP A 23 -12.01 -6.79 10.67
N PRO A 24 -13.12 -6.74 9.91
CA PRO A 24 -13.55 -5.54 9.17
C PRO A 24 -13.81 -4.33 10.06
N GLU A 25 -14.35 -4.51 11.26
CA GLU A 25 -14.64 -3.39 12.17
C GLU A 25 -13.34 -2.78 12.70
N GLN A 26 -12.39 -3.63 13.08
CA GLN A 26 -11.05 -3.20 13.48
C GLN A 26 -10.30 -2.51 12.33
N ALA A 27 -10.41 -3.03 11.10
CA ALA A 27 -9.80 -2.43 9.91
C ALA A 27 -10.37 -1.03 9.64
N LEU A 28 -11.70 -0.88 9.69
CA LEU A 28 -12.37 0.40 9.53
C LEU A 28 -11.95 1.40 10.62
N TYR A 29 -11.93 0.97 11.90
CA TYR A 29 -11.52 1.82 13.00
C TYR A 29 -10.09 2.34 12.83
N GLN A 30 -9.15 1.45 12.47
CA GLN A 30 -7.75 1.83 12.24
C GLN A 30 -7.61 2.76 11.03
N LEU A 31 -8.36 2.54 9.95
CA LEU A 31 -8.37 3.43 8.79
C LEU A 31 -8.92 4.82 9.13
N LEU A 32 -9.99 4.91 9.91
CA LEU A 32 -10.57 6.19 10.35
C LEU A 32 -9.62 6.97 11.27
N ARG A 33 -8.83 6.26 12.09
CA ARG A 33 -7.91 6.87 13.06
C ARG A 33 -6.56 7.24 12.45
N ASP A 34 -5.94 6.30 11.75
CA ASP A 34 -4.54 6.39 11.32
C ASP A 34 -4.39 6.65 9.81
N GLY A 35 -5.42 6.35 9.01
CA GLY A 35 -5.38 6.50 7.56
C GLY A 35 -4.38 5.56 6.86
N ILE A 36 -4.04 5.89 5.61
CA ILE A 36 -2.94 5.28 4.87
C ILE A 36 -2.10 6.44 4.32
N THR A 37 -0.80 6.41 4.56
CA THR A 37 0.13 7.42 4.05
C THR A 37 0.87 6.85 2.86
N VAL A 38 0.91 7.60 1.76
CA VAL A 38 1.69 7.27 0.57
C VAL A 38 2.63 8.42 0.30
N GLU A 39 3.93 8.17 0.30
CA GLU A 39 4.93 9.20 0.02
C GLU A 39 5.74 8.85 -1.21
N ILE A 40 6.00 9.88 -2.02
CA ILE A 40 6.91 9.79 -3.15
C ILE A 40 8.30 10.20 -2.68
N ASN A 41 9.13 9.21 -2.36
CA ASN A 41 10.48 9.44 -1.84
C ASN A 41 11.44 9.97 -2.90
N ARG A 42 11.30 9.50 -4.15
CA ARG A 42 12.19 9.87 -5.26
C ARG A 42 11.52 9.63 -6.60
N VAL A 43 11.79 10.50 -7.56
CA VAL A 43 11.45 10.30 -8.98
C VAL A 43 12.73 10.45 -9.79
N GLU A 44 13.14 9.40 -10.50
CA GLU A 44 14.39 9.40 -11.27
C GLU A 44 14.31 8.44 -12.46
N HIS A 45 14.61 8.94 -13.67
CA HIS A 45 14.68 8.11 -14.91
C HIS A 45 13.45 7.20 -15.12
N GLY A 46 12.25 7.70 -14.86
CA GLY A 46 10.99 6.93 -15.00
C GLY A 46 10.71 5.93 -13.88
N ASN A 47 11.58 5.85 -12.86
CA ASN A 47 11.38 5.09 -11.64
C ASN A 47 10.91 6.03 -10.52
N VAL A 48 9.89 5.60 -9.80
CA VAL A 48 9.30 6.30 -8.66
C VAL A 48 9.46 5.44 -7.42
N SER A 49 10.22 5.91 -6.45
CA SER A 49 10.33 5.26 -5.13
C SER A 49 9.16 5.71 -4.27
N VAL A 50 8.29 4.77 -3.90
CA VAL A 50 7.07 5.02 -3.12
C VAL A 50 7.18 4.32 -1.78
N SER A 51 6.93 5.02 -0.68
CA SER A 51 6.68 4.41 0.63
C SER A 51 5.18 4.40 0.91
N ILE A 52 4.73 3.32 1.54
CA ILE A 52 3.34 3.16 1.95
C ILE A 52 3.34 2.72 3.40
N ASP A 53 2.73 3.54 4.25
CA ASP A 53 2.46 3.23 5.65
C ASP A 53 0.96 2.98 5.82
N SER A 54 0.63 1.80 6.32
CA SER A 54 -0.75 1.37 6.50
C SER A 54 -0.97 0.64 7.82
N PRO A 55 -2.22 0.55 8.30
CA PRO A 55 -2.58 -0.39 9.35
C PRO A 55 -2.26 -1.83 8.93
N ARG A 56 -1.95 -2.70 9.89
CA ARG A 56 -1.62 -4.13 9.62
C ARG A 56 -2.82 -4.92 9.10
N THR A 57 -4.02 -4.39 9.28
CA THR A 57 -5.28 -4.92 8.75
C THR A 57 -5.44 -4.63 7.25
N ILE A 58 -4.56 -3.82 6.65
CA ILE A 58 -4.51 -3.53 5.22
C ILE A 58 -3.33 -4.27 4.61
N GLN A 59 -3.60 -5.09 3.60
CA GLN A 59 -2.58 -5.72 2.78
C GLN A 59 -2.18 -4.82 1.62
N ILE A 60 -0.88 -4.80 1.31
CA ILE A 60 -0.28 -4.03 0.21
C ILE A 60 0.25 -5.04 -0.81
N LEU A 61 -0.34 -5.06 -2.00
CA LEU A 61 0.01 -6.00 -3.07
C LEU A 61 0.46 -5.25 -4.31
N ARG A 62 1.44 -5.80 -5.01
CA ARG A 62 1.81 -5.31 -6.34
C ARG A 62 0.84 -5.88 -7.36
N ASP A 63 0.35 -5.05 -8.28
CA ASP A 63 -0.70 -5.44 -9.23
C ASP A 63 -0.30 -6.67 -10.07
N GLU A 64 0.99 -6.76 -10.44
CA GLU A 64 1.55 -7.90 -11.19
C GLU A 64 1.51 -9.25 -10.44
N LEU A 65 1.18 -9.26 -9.14
CA LEU A 65 1.00 -10.48 -8.35
C LEU A 65 -0.45 -10.97 -8.33
N ILE A 66 -1.40 -10.11 -8.73
CA ILE A 66 -2.84 -10.40 -8.76
C ILE A 66 -3.27 -10.69 -10.21
N HIS A 67 -2.72 -9.92 -11.16
CA HIS A 67 -3.00 -10.00 -12.59
C HIS A 67 -1.70 -10.32 -13.35
N PRO A 68 -1.39 -11.61 -13.60
CA PRO A 68 -0.15 -12.03 -14.26
C PRO A 68 -0.14 -11.80 -15.78
#